data_AF-A0A7X0NGP7-F1
#
_entry.id   AF-A0A7X0NGP7-F1
#
_cell.length_a   1.000
_cell.length_b   1.000
_cell.length_c   1.000
_cell.angle_alpha   90.00
_cell.angle_beta   90.00
_cell.angle_gamma   90.00
#
_symmetry.space_group_name_H-M   'P 1'
#
loop_
_entity.id
_entity.type
_entity.pdbx_description
1 polymer ?
#
loop_
_entity_poly.entity_id
_entity_poly.type
_entity_poly.pdbx_seq_one_letter_code
_entity_poly.pdbx_strand_id
1 'polypeptide(L)'
;MKKIIHDNLFYCDACEEHHRTTTYNQPVRVFIKDRPVYTCKRQYFYLQQDLNRADKNRNKAIKKLNKLQSSIKLVGKKGLKARIDFITIIFKYSLKNTIGNGSLLEGFKLSMQDYDRCFEIFDGDLVVHGLLKLACKNYLLKVNLQEQLGVQNFGQWRGIYNRIERVCQPYIRDPNTLDLFGDLS
;
A
#
# COMPACT_ATOMS: atom_id res chain seq x y z
N MET A 1 -28.53 -37.08 -16.83
CA MET A 1 -28.76 -35.91 -15.98
C MET A 1 -27.42 -35.26 -15.65
N LYS A 2 -27.11 -34.08 -16.21
CA LYS A 2 -25.91 -33.32 -15.84
C LYS A 2 -26.17 -32.68 -14.46
N LYS A 3 -25.40 -33.08 -13.44
CA LYS A 3 -25.40 -32.38 -12.14
C LYS A 3 -24.95 -30.93 -12.39
N ILE A 4 -25.86 -29.99 -12.19
CA ILE A 4 -25.53 -28.57 -12.08
C ILE A 4 -24.79 -28.42 -10.74
N ILE A 5 -23.47 -28.37 -10.78
CA ILE A 5 -22.67 -27.90 -9.65
C ILE A 5 -22.89 -26.38 -9.64
N HIS A 6 -23.71 -25.88 -8.72
CA HIS A 6 -23.65 -24.46 -8.40
C HIS A 6 -22.26 -24.21 -7.81
N ASP A 7 -21.35 -23.72 -8.65
CA ASP A 7 -20.05 -23.25 -8.21
C ASP A 7 -20.30 -22.05 -7.29
N ASN A 8 -20.39 -22.31 -5.98
CA ASN A 8 -20.45 -21.29 -4.93
C ASN A 8 -19.09 -20.60 -4.84
N LEU A 9 -18.71 -19.86 -5.88
CA LEU A 9 -17.51 -19.06 -5.96
C LEU A 9 -17.83 -17.64 -5.51
N PHE A 10 -16.91 -17.02 -4.77
CA PHE A 10 -16.95 -15.59 -4.51
C PHE A 10 -15.57 -14.99 -4.77
N TYR A 11 -15.53 -13.72 -5.17
CA TYR A 11 -14.29 -12.98 -5.33
C TYR A 11 -13.88 -12.33 -4.00
N CYS A 12 -12.63 -12.53 -3.59
CA CYS A 12 -12.05 -11.89 -2.42
C CYS A 12 -11.24 -10.66 -2.84
N ASP A 13 -11.68 -9.46 -2.46
CA ASP A 13 -10.99 -8.20 -2.76
C ASP A 13 -9.56 -8.15 -2.21
N ALA A 14 -9.30 -8.87 -1.11
CA ALA A 14 -8.00 -8.91 -0.45
C ALA A 14 -7.00 -9.86 -1.12
N CYS A 15 -7.46 -11.03 -1.56
CA CYS A 15 -6.63 -11.98 -2.29
C CYS A 15 -6.54 -11.66 -3.79
N GLU A 16 -7.47 -10.87 -4.33
CA GLU A 16 -7.69 -10.69 -5.77
C GLU A 16 -7.98 -11.99 -6.53
N GLU A 17 -8.65 -12.94 -5.88
CA GLU A 17 -8.88 -14.28 -6.40
C GLU A 17 -10.30 -14.76 -6.13
N HIS A 18 -10.77 -15.68 -6.97
CA HIS A 18 -12.02 -16.42 -6.73
C HIS A 18 -11.75 -17.57 -5.77
N HIS A 19 -12.52 -17.67 -4.70
CA HIS A 19 -12.49 -18.78 -3.77
C HIS A 19 -13.77 -19.61 -3.87
N ARG A 20 -13.63 -20.93 -3.77
CA ARG A 20 -14.76 -21.81 -3.50
C ARG A 20 -15.23 -21.60 -2.07
N THR A 21 -16.54 -21.53 -1.89
CA THR A 21 -17.15 -21.40 -0.57
C THR A 21 -16.91 -22.69 0.20
N THR A 22 -16.16 -22.58 1.29
CA THR A 22 -15.86 -23.67 2.23
C THR A 22 -15.99 -23.12 3.65
N THR A 23 -15.91 -23.96 4.67
CA THR A 23 -15.91 -23.55 6.08
C THR A 23 -14.82 -22.50 6.40
N TYR A 24 -13.69 -22.53 5.67
CA TYR A 24 -12.56 -21.61 5.85
C TYR A 24 -12.59 -20.41 4.90
N ASN A 25 -13.25 -20.55 3.76
CA ASN A 25 -13.44 -19.50 2.75
C ASN A 25 -14.92 -19.13 2.66
N GLN A 26 -15.47 -18.59 3.75
CA GLN A 26 -16.79 -17.94 3.69
C GLN A 26 -16.58 -16.46 3.32
N PRO A 27 -17.43 -15.88 2.45
CA PRO A 27 -17.40 -14.46 2.16
C PRO A 27 -17.79 -13.66 3.40
N VAL A 28 -16.89 -12.80 3.85
CA VAL A 28 -17.14 -11.85 4.93
C VAL A 28 -17.26 -10.47 4.31
N ARG A 29 -18.43 -9.85 4.45
CA ARG A 29 -18.64 -8.45 4.06
C ARG A 29 -18.08 -7.56 5.16
N VAL A 30 -17.15 -6.69 4.79
CA VAL A 30 -16.53 -5.71 5.68
C VAL A 30 -16.78 -4.32 5.12
N PHE A 31 -17.04 -3.37 5.99
CA PHE A 31 -17.03 -1.97 5.64
C PHE A 31 -15.66 -1.41 5.99
N ILE A 32 -14.91 -1.00 4.97
CA ILE A 32 -13.71 -0.20 5.18
C ILE A 32 -14.12 1.23 4.93
N LYS A 33 -14.32 1.97 6.04
CA LYS A 33 -15.06 3.23 6.07
C LYS A 33 -16.46 3.00 5.46
N ASP A 34 -16.76 3.58 4.29
CA ASP A 34 -18.09 3.52 3.67
C ASP A 34 -18.18 2.55 2.47
N ARG A 35 -17.07 1.90 2.09
CA ARG A 35 -17.04 0.97 0.97
C ARG A 35 -17.27 -0.47 1.47
N PRO A 36 -18.32 -1.17 1.01
CA PRO A 36 -18.45 -2.59 1.25
C PRO A 36 -17.44 -3.36 0.39
N VAL A 37 -16.68 -4.26 1.02
CA VAL A 37 -15.76 -5.19 0.35
C VAL A 37 -16.04 -6.61 0.82
N TYR A 38 -15.77 -7.60 -0.04
CA TYR A 38 -15.88 -9.00 0.29
C TYR A 38 -14.50 -9.61 0.48
N THR A 39 -14.26 -10.18 1.66
CA THR A 39 -12.97 -10.80 1.99
C THR A 39 -13.19 -12.25 2.40
N CYS A 40 -12.20 -13.11 2.18
CA CYS A 40 -12.23 -14.43 2.80
C CYS A 40 -11.97 -14.29 4.31
N LYS A 41 -12.53 -15.21 5.09
CA LYS A 41 -12.42 -15.21 6.56
C LYS A 41 -10.98 -15.08 7.08
N ARG A 42 -9.99 -15.67 6.38
CA ARG A 42 -8.57 -15.50 6.69
C ARG A 42 -8.11 -14.05 6.59
N GLN A 43 -8.40 -13.38 5.47
CA GLN A 43 -8.01 -11.98 5.25
C GLN A 43 -8.77 -11.01 6.16
N TYR A 44 -10.02 -11.32 6.50
CA TYR A 44 -10.78 -10.58 7.50
C TYR A 44 -10.03 -10.44 8.83
N PHE A 45 -9.49 -11.54 9.37
CA PHE A 45 -8.76 -11.48 10.64
C PHE A 45 -7.47 -10.68 10.56
N TYR A 46 -6.72 -10.78 9.46
CA TYR A 46 -5.52 -9.94 9.26
C TYR A 46 -5.89 -8.46 9.17
N LEU A 47 -6.96 -8.13 8.43
CA LEU A 47 -7.45 -6.76 8.30
C LEU A 47 -7.86 -6.18 9.65
N GLN A 48 -8.60 -6.93 10.47
CA GLN A 48 -9.01 -6.49 11.82
C GLN A 48 -7.81 -6.24 12.74
N GLN A 49 -6.79 -7.09 12.69
CA GLN A 49 -5.56 -6.85 13.44
C GLN A 49 -4.82 -5.60 12.96
N ASP A 50 -4.74 -5.38 11.64
CA ASP A 50 -4.07 -4.22 11.06
C ASP A 50 -4.81 -2.91 11.39
N LEU A 51 -6.14 -2.89 11.34
CA LEU A 51 -6.96 -1.73 11.76
C LEU A 51 -6.70 -1.36 13.22
N ASN A 52 -6.82 -2.34 14.12
CA ASN A 52 -6.56 -2.14 15.55
C ASN A 52 -5.13 -1.65 15.84
N ARG A 53 -4.14 -2.11 15.07
CA ARG A 53 -2.75 -1.66 15.19
C ARG A 53 -2.56 -0.26 14.63
N ALA A 54 -3.24 0.10 13.54
CA ALA A 54 -3.11 1.40 12.90
C ALA A 54 -3.57 2.51 13.85
N ASP A 55 -4.73 2.36 14.48
CA ASP A 55 -5.27 3.38 15.39
C ASP A 55 -4.37 3.60 16.61
N LYS A 56 -3.93 2.50 17.25
CA LYS A 56 -3.04 2.58 18.43
C LYS A 56 -1.67 3.19 18.12
N ASN A 57 -1.19 3.08 16.88
CA ASN A 57 0.15 3.52 16.49
C ASN A 57 0.18 4.82 15.68
N ARG A 58 -0.96 5.48 15.45
CA ARG A 58 -1.04 6.71 14.63
C ARG A 58 -0.07 7.80 15.10
N ASN A 59 -0.02 8.11 16.40
CA ASN A 59 0.89 9.12 16.94
C ASN A 59 2.38 8.72 16.82
N LYS A 60 2.69 7.44 16.98
CA LYS A 60 4.05 6.91 16.76
C LYS A 60 4.44 7.02 15.29
N ALA A 61 3.49 6.80 14.38
CA ALA A 61 3.68 6.92 12.94
C ALA A 61 3.99 8.36 12.53
N ILE A 62 3.28 9.36 13.07
CA ILE A 62 3.55 10.79 12.84
C ILE A 62 4.97 11.16 13.31
N LYS A 63 5.38 10.69 14.49
CA LYS A 63 6.76 10.89 14.97
C LYS A 63 7.80 10.24 14.03
N LYS A 64 7.48 9.08 13.44
CA LYS A 64 8.35 8.44 12.45
C LYS A 64 8.44 9.25 11.15
N LEU A 65 7.34 9.84 10.67
CA LEU A 65 7.35 10.73 9.51
C LEU A 65 8.28 11.93 9.73
N ASN A 66 8.17 12.59 10.88
CA ASN A 66 9.04 13.73 11.23
C ASN A 66 10.54 13.33 11.18
N LYS A 67 10.91 12.16 11.72
CA LYS A 67 12.29 11.66 11.66
C LYS A 67 12.78 11.37 10.23
N LEU A 68 11.89 11.01 9.32
CA LEU A 68 12.23 10.69 7.94
C LEU A 68 12.42 11.94 7.06
N GLN A 69 11.98 13.14 7.48
CA GLN A 69 12.02 14.37 6.68
C GLN A 69 13.41 14.76 6.16
N SER A 70 14.46 14.51 6.94
CA SER A 70 15.84 14.77 6.49
C SER A 70 16.30 13.74 5.45
N SER A 71 15.83 12.50 5.58
CA SER A 71 16.25 11.37 4.75
C SER A 71 15.54 11.34 3.39
N ILE A 72 14.30 11.84 3.30
CA ILE A 72 13.59 11.92 2.01
C ILE A 72 14.24 12.88 1.00
N LYS A 73 15.13 13.77 1.46
CA LYS A 73 15.91 14.69 0.61
C LYS A 73 17.15 14.04 -0.01
N LEU A 74 17.57 12.89 0.51
CA LEU A 74 18.78 12.21 0.05
C LEU A 74 18.55 11.57 -1.32
N VAL A 75 19.60 11.49 -2.14
CA VAL A 75 19.59 10.76 -3.41
C VAL A 75 20.08 9.32 -3.18
N GLY A 76 19.77 8.41 -4.10
CA GLY A 76 20.23 7.02 -4.07
C GLY A 76 19.41 6.12 -3.14
N LYS A 77 19.92 4.91 -2.88
CA LYS A 77 19.18 3.83 -2.20
C LYS A 77 18.59 4.24 -0.84
N LYS A 78 19.36 4.97 -0.03
CA LYS A 78 18.93 5.43 1.30
C LYS A 78 17.76 6.42 1.21
N GLY A 79 17.82 7.35 0.27
CA GLY A 79 16.74 8.31 0.02
C GLY A 79 15.48 7.65 -0.50
N LEU A 80 15.63 6.75 -1.48
CA LEU A 80 14.52 5.98 -2.05
C LEU A 80 13.79 5.18 -0.97
N LYS A 81 14.53 4.45 -0.12
CA LYS A 81 13.95 3.72 1.01
C LYS A 81 13.19 4.65 1.96
N ALA A 82 13.76 5.81 2.29
CA ALA A 82 13.11 6.78 3.16
C ALA A 82 11.81 7.33 2.54
N ARG A 83 11.78 7.61 1.23
CA ARG A 83 10.58 8.06 0.50
C ARG A 83 9.50 6.99 0.47
N ILE A 84 9.85 5.73 0.17
CA ILE A 84 8.92 4.59 0.22
C ILE A 84 8.34 4.44 1.63
N ASP A 85 9.18 4.46 2.66
CA ASP A 85 8.72 4.37 4.06
C ASP A 85 7.81 5.54 4.44
N PHE A 86 8.17 6.75 4.05
CA PHE A 86 7.41 7.96 4.33
C PHE A 86 6.01 7.89 3.71
N ILE A 87 5.93 7.62 2.41
CA ILE A 87 4.66 7.50 1.69
C ILE A 87 3.84 6.30 2.19
N THR A 88 4.49 5.18 2.51
CA THR A 88 3.81 4.01 3.11
C THR A 88 3.12 4.38 4.42
N ILE A 89 3.78 5.14 5.28
CA ILE A 89 3.19 5.60 6.54
C ILE A 89 2.01 6.54 6.27
N ILE A 90 2.14 7.49 5.33
CA ILE A 90 1.05 8.41 5.00
C ILE A 90 -0.21 7.65 4.60
N PHE A 91 -0.10 6.71 3.67
CA PHE A 91 -1.27 5.95 3.23
C PHE A 91 -1.76 4.94 4.25
N LYS A 92 -0.86 4.19 4.91
CA LYS A 92 -1.23 3.19 5.93
C LYS A 92 -2.05 3.79 7.06
N TYR A 93 -1.73 5.00 7.49
CA TYR A 93 -2.43 5.68 8.58
C TYR A 93 -3.43 6.75 8.11
N SER A 94 -3.80 6.78 6.82
CA SER A 94 -4.74 7.78 6.27
C SER A 94 -4.39 9.22 6.65
N LEU A 95 -3.12 9.61 6.48
CA LEU A 95 -2.59 10.92 6.87
C LEU A 95 -2.54 11.92 5.71
N LYS A 96 -2.82 11.53 4.46
CA LYS A 96 -2.67 12.41 3.30
C LYS A 96 -3.49 13.70 3.46
N ASN A 97 -4.76 13.58 3.84
CA ASN A 97 -5.63 14.74 4.04
C ASN A 97 -5.22 15.57 5.27
N THR A 98 -4.74 14.92 6.33
CA THR A 98 -4.23 15.60 7.55
C THR A 98 -2.93 16.37 7.30
N ILE A 99 -2.14 15.97 6.29
CA ILE A 99 -0.99 16.74 5.81
C ILE A 99 -1.49 17.86 4.88
N GLY A 100 -2.41 17.54 3.98
CA GLY A 100 -2.98 18.47 3.00
C GLY A 100 -3.67 19.70 3.60
N ASN A 101 -4.34 19.54 4.75
CA ASN A 101 -5.01 20.64 5.44
C ASN A 101 -4.11 21.38 6.46
N GLY A 102 -2.82 21.03 6.54
CA GLY A 102 -1.87 21.68 7.44
C GLY A 102 -1.95 21.25 8.91
N SER A 103 -2.79 20.28 9.29
CA SER A 103 -2.94 19.87 10.71
C SER A 103 -1.67 19.27 11.33
N LEU A 104 -0.70 18.84 10.52
CA LEU A 104 0.60 18.34 11.00
C LEU A 104 1.75 19.34 10.79
N LEU A 105 1.45 20.54 10.28
CA LEU A 105 2.45 21.58 10.09
C LEU A 105 2.89 22.14 11.44
N GLU A 106 1.93 22.51 12.28
CA GLU A 106 2.17 22.92 13.66
C GLU A 106 2.58 21.70 14.50
N GLY A 107 3.68 21.83 15.26
CA GLY A 107 4.22 20.75 16.10
C GLY A 107 5.12 19.74 15.38
N PHE A 108 4.73 19.24 14.20
CA PHE A 108 5.51 18.21 13.49
C PHE A 108 6.20 18.70 12.21
N LYS A 109 5.98 19.95 11.79
CA LYS A 109 6.58 20.56 10.59
C LYS A 109 6.37 19.74 9.31
N LEU A 110 5.33 18.90 9.26
CA LEU A 110 5.02 18.05 8.10
C LEU A 110 4.07 18.78 7.16
N SER A 111 4.43 18.84 5.88
CA SER A 111 3.66 19.56 4.85
C SER A 111 3.48 18.76 3.56
N MET A 112 2.62 19.24 2.67
CA MET A 112 2.49 18.65 1.33
C MET A 112 3.78 18.72 0.52
N GLN A 113 4.66 19.70 0.78
CA GLN A 113 5.97 19.74 0.13
C GLN A 113 6.85 18.52 0.48
N ASP A 114 6.70 17.96 1.68
CA ASP A 114 7.41 16.72 2.04
C ASP A 114 6.82 15.50 1.31
N TYR A 115 5.50 15.49 1.11
CA TYR A 115 4.81 14.48 0.32
C TYR A 115 5.24 14.56 -1.16
N ASP A 116 5.16 15.74 -1.78
CA ASP A 116 5.48 15.94 -3.20
C ASP A 116 6.96 15.63 -3.48
N ARG A 117 7.85 16.02 -2.57
CA ARG A 117 9.27 15.70 -2.65
C ARG A 117 9.56 14.19 -2.74
N CYS A 118 8.67 13.33 -2.23
CA CYS A 118 8.83 11.89 -2.38
C CYS A 118 8.70 11.41 -3.83
N PHE A 119 8.23 12.24 -4.75
CA PHE A 119 8.07 11.90 -6.16
C PHE A 119 8.94 12.76 -7.09
N GLU A 120 9.48 13.87 -6.61
CA GLU A 120 10.23 14.86 -7.42
C GLU A 120 11.73 14.58 -7.57
N ILE A 121 12.33 13.66 -6.80
CA ILE A 121 13.79 13.40 -6.79
C ILE A 121 14.18 12.35 -7.86
N PHE A 122 13.63 12.48 -9.06
CA PHE A 122 13.92 11.63 -10.24
C PHE A 122 13.78 10.11 -10.00
N ASP A 123 13.07 9.69 -8.96
CA ASP A 123 12.81 8.29 -8.61
C ASP A 123 11.36 8.03 -8.18
N GLY A 124 10.45 8.96 -8.47
CA GLY A 124 9.04 8.85 -8.09
C GLY A 124 8.37 7.58 -8.60
N ASP A 125 8.72 7.12 -9.80
CA ASP A 125 8.25 5.85 -10.35
C ASP A 125 8.67 4.64 -9.49
N LEU A 126 9.90 4.65 -8.95
CA LEU A 126 10.40 3.61 -8.05
C LEU A 126 9.73 3.68 -6.67
N VAL A 127 9.38 4.88 -6.20
CA VAL A 127 8.60 5.07 -4.98
C VAL A 127 7.20 4.48 -5.14
N VAL A 128 6.53 4.78 -6.25
CA VAL A 128 5.21 4.20 -6.59
C VAL A 128 5.29 2.67 -6.67
N HIS A 129 6.32 2.15 -7.35
CA HIS A 129 6.54 0.71 -7.47
C HIS A 129 6.73 0.03 -6.10
N GLY A 130 7.65 0.56 -5.28
CA GLY A 130 7.92 0.01 -3.94
C GLY A 130 6.68 0.04 -3.04
N LEU A 131 5.91 1.13 -3.09
CA LEU A 131 4.67 1.26 -2.34
C LEU A 131 3.60 0.26 -2.78
N LEU A 132 3.39 0.08 -4.09
CA LEU A 132 2.41 -0.89 -4.59
C LEU A 132 2.85 -2.33 -4.31
N LYS A 133 4.15 -2.62 -4.37
CA LYS A 133 4.70 -3.93 -3.96
C LYS A 133 4.40 -4.24 -2.49
N LEU A 134 4.48 -3.24 -1.60
CA LEU A 134 4.08 -3.38 -0.20
C LEU A 134 2.55 -3.54 -0.06
N ALA A 135 1.76 -2.81 -0.85
CA ALA A 135 0.30 -2.89 -0.83
C ALA A 135 -0.23 -4.26 -1.28
N CYS A 136 0.46 -4.95 -2.20
CA CYS A 136 0.13 -6.33 -2.56
C CYS A 136 0.22 -7.30 -1.36
N LYS A 137 1.05 -6.99 -0.37
CA LYS A 137 1.22 -7.80 0.86
C LYS A 137 0.40 -7.28 2.04
N ASN A 138 -0.13 -6.07 1.97
CA ASN A 138 -0.90 -5.44 3.04
C ASN A 138 -2.21 -4.86 2.50
N TYR A 139 -3.31 -5.58 2.72
CA TYR A 139 -4.60 -5.20 2.19
C TYR A 139 -5.12 -3.86 2.72
N LEU A 140 -4.88 -3.54 4.01
CA LEU A 140 -5.27 -2.25 4.57
C LEU A 140 -4.59 -1.08 3.84
N LEU A 141 -3.29 -1.19 3.58
CA LEU A 141 -2.55 -0.19 2.81
C LEU A 141 -3.13 -0.03 1.39
N LYS A 142 -3.44 -1.14 0.71
CA LYS A 142 -4.04 -1.11 -0.63
C LYS A 142 -5.39 -0.40 -0.64
N VAL A 143 -6.27 -0.68 0.31
CA VAL A 143 -7.59 -0.03 0.38
C VAL A 143 -7.44 1.45 0.67
N ASN A 144 -6.58 1.82 1.62
CA ASN A 144 -6.30 3.22 1.93
C ASN A 144 -5.69 3.98 0.75
N LEU A 145 -4.89 3.33 -0.09
CA LEU A 145 -4.35 3.90 -1.34
C LEU A 145 -5.47 4.19 -2.33
N GLN A 146 -6.32 3.19 -2.62
CA GLN A 146 -7.43 3.34 -3.57
C GLN A 146 -8.36 4.50 -3.20
N GLU A 147 -8.64 4.63 -1.90
CA GLU A 147 -9.49 5.69 -1.38
C GLU A 147 -8.84 7.07 -1.46
N GLN A 148 -7.62 7.23 -0.94
CA GLN A 148 -6.96 8.54 -0.83
C GLN A 148 -6.43 9.09 -2.16
N LEU A 149 -6.22 8.22 -3.15
CA LEU A 149 -5.83 8.60 -4.51
C LEU A 149 -7.04 8.78 -5.43
N GLY A 150 -8.10 8.03 -5.21
CA GLY A 150 -9.19 7.86 -6.16
C GLY A 150 -8.84 6.88 -7.28
N VAL A 151 -9.88 6.41 -7.98
CA VAL A 151 -9.79 5.34 -8.99
C VAL A 151 -8.81 5.68 -10.11
N GLN A 152 -8.85 6.91 -10.61
CA GLN A 152 -8.02 7.36 -11.74
C GLN A 152 -6.52 7.33 -11.38
N ASN A 153 -6.13 7.98 -10.28
CA ASN A 153 -4.73 8.07 -9.86
C ASN A 153 -4.19 6.70 -9.44
N PHE A 154 -5.00 5.89 -8.74
CA PHE A 154 -4.63 4.51 -8.42
C PHE A 154 -4.39 3.67 -9.68
N GLY A 155 -5.23 3.85 -10.72
CA GLY A 155 -5.04 3.21 -12.03
C GLY A 155 -3.72 3.61 -12.71
N GLN A 156 -3.38 4.90 -12.69
CA GLN A 156 -2.10 5.40 -13.21
C GLN A 156 -0.91 4.78 -12.47
N TRP A 157 -0.97 4.73 -11.13
CA TRP A 157 0.08 4.14 -10.31
C TRP A 157 0.23 2.64 -10.58
N ARG A 158 -0.88 1.91 -10.77
CA ARG A 158 -0.85 0.51 -11.20
C ARG A 158 -0.18 0.35 -12.57
N GLY A 159 -0.39 1.30 -13.48
CA GLY A 159 0.31 1.38 -14.76
C GLY A 159 1.83 1.48 -14.60
N ILE A 160 2.31 2.37 -13.71
CA ILE A 160 3.74 2.52 -13.37
C ILE A 160 4.32 1.21 -12.82
N TYR A 161 3.64 0.61 -11.84
CA TYR A 161 4.05 -0.67 -11.26
C TYR A 161 4.19 -1.77 -12.32
N ASN A 162 3.17 -1.95 -13.15
CA ASN A 162 3.18 -2.96 -14.21
C ASN A 162 4.27 -2.71 -15.25
N ARG A 163 4.54 -1.44 -15.59
CA ARG A 163 5.63 -1.07 -16.52
C ARG A 163 6.98 -1.51 -15.95
N ILE A 164 7.26 -1.19 -14.69
CA ILE A 164 8.52 -1.55 -14.03
C ILE A 164 8.66 -3.07 -13.90
N GLU A 165 7.61 -3.78 -13.45
CA GLU A 165 7.65 -5.24 -13.34
C GLU A 165 7.97 -5.91 -14.69
N ARG A 166 7.40 -5.42 -15.79
CA ARG A 166 7.70 -5.94 -17.14
C ARG A 166 9.13 -5.64 -17.60
N VAL A 167 9.66 -4.46 -17.30
CA VAL A 167 11.04 -4.06 -17.65
C VAL A 167 12.06 -4.83 -16.81
N CYS A 168 11.75 -5.14 -15.56
CA CYS A 168 12.63 -5.89 -14.66
C CYS A 168 12.51 -7.42 -14.83
N GLN A 169 11.43 -7.95 -15.41
CA GLN A 169 11.26 -9.39 -15.68
C GLN A 169 12.39 -10.04 -16.50
N PRO A 170 12.97 -9.43 -17.56
CA PRO A 170 14.13 -10.01 -18.25
C PRO A 170 15.43 -9.98 -17.43
N TYR A 171 15.55 -9.15 -16.39
CA TYR A 171 16.77 -9.02 -15.57
C TYR A 171 16.77 -9.89 -14.29
N ILE A 172 15.62 -10.46 -13.88
CA ILE A 172 15.53 -11.38 -12.73
C ILE A 172 16.22 -12.74 -13.01
N ARG A 173 16.69 -12.99 -14.24
CA ARG A 173 17.51 -14.15 -14.59
C ARG A 173 19.02 -13.94 -14.41
N ASP A 174 19.45 -12.74 -14.00
CA ASP A 174 20.84 -12.49 -13.63
C ASP A 174 20.98 -12.40 -12.09
N PRO A 175 21.62 -13.37 -11.42
CA PRO A 175 21.76 -13.38 -9.97
C PRO A 175 22.55 -12.18 -9.41
N ASN A 176 23.19 -11.36 -10.24
CA ASN A 176 23.97 -10.20 -9.81
C ASN A 176 23.19 -8.87 -9.75
N THR A 177 21.90 -8.82 -10.14
CA THR A 177 21.06 -7.60 -10.03
C THR A 177 20.20 -7.55 -8.75
N LEU A 178 20.32 -8.56 -7.89
CA LEU A 178 19.54 -8.75 -6.66
C LEU A 178 20.15 -7.99 -5.46
N ASP A 179 20.19 -6.65 -5.52
CA ASP A 179 20.65 -5.89 -4.34
C ASP A 179 20.02 -4.49 -4.15
N LEU A 180 18.89 -4.24 -4.83
CA LEU A 180 18.11 -3.00 -4.64
C LEU A 180 16.83 -3.20 -3.80
N PHE A 181 16.40 -4.45 -3.58
CA PHE A 181 15.12 -4.77 -2.93
C PHE A 181 15.21 -5.85 -1.84
N GLY A 182 16.42 -6.30 -1.47
CA GLY A 182 16.63 -7.38 -0.50
C GLY A 182 16.25 -7.05 0.94
N ASP A 183 16.27 -5.77 1.34
CA ASP A 183 16.15 -5.36 2.75
C ASP A 183 14.80 -4.73 3.13
N LEU A 184 13.70 -5.17 2.48
CA LEU A 184 12.33 -4.76 2.82
C LEU A 184 11.47 -5.89 3.43
N SER A 185 12.10 -6.95 3.94
CA SER A 185 11.45 -7.99 4.76
C SER A 185 11.54 -7.67 6.25
#